data_AF-A0A3C0FEV1-F1
#
_entry.id   AF-A0A3C0FEV1-F1
#
_cell.length_a   1.000
_cell.length_b   1.000
_cell.length_c   1.000
_cell.angle_alpha   90.00
_cell.angle_beta   90.00
_cell.angle_gamma   90.00
#
_symmetry.space_group_name_H-M   'P 1'
#
loop_
_entity.id
_entity.type
_entity.pdbx_description
1 polymer ?
#
loop_
_entity_poly.entity_id
_entity_poly.type
_entity_poly.pdbx_seq_one_letter_code
_entity_poly.pdbx_strand_id
1 'polypeptide(L)'
;VALLRWQELVSRHPGLPGADLNEDTDARYRSLQQEVAGLASRLGEKREQVDRLRGRQAELVGAAPGNLAGAEVRLGEVLAETEHVGLEVEALALAHHTLTQAAQDFQAGYRQRLSAAVTGHFTALSGVGERRVELDEEFGAGVFLEDGQKVRADQLSQGARDQLFLALRLAIADLLSGDYVLPFIFDDPLLHFDSGRLALAREVIQRLASRRQVLLFSHRQEFASW
;
A
#
# COMPACT_ATOMS: atom_id res chain seq x y z
N VAL A 1 -12.30 90.05 46.61
CA VAL A 1 -13.02 90.69 45.47
C VAL A 1 -14.38 90.01 45.18
N ALA A 2 -14.47 88.68 45.13
CA ALA A 2 -15.73 87.97 44.89
C ALA A 2 -16.80 88.15 45.99
N LEU A 3 -16.40 88.21 47.27
CA LEU A 3 -17.31 88.34 48.42
C LEU A 3 -18.06 89.69 48.45
N LEU A 4 -17.36 90.78 48.10
CA LEU A 4 -17.93 92.13 48.02
C LEU A 4 -18.98 92.23 46.89
N ARG A 5 -18.72 91.55 45.76
CA ARG A 5 -19.64 91.49 44.61
C ARG A 5 -20.92 90.69 44.92
N TRP A 6 -20.80 89.68 45.78
CA TRP A 6 -21.93 88.85 46.22
C TRP A 6 -22.84 89.60 47.20
N GLN A 7 -22.26 90.36 48.14
CA GLN A 7 -23.02 91.22 49.05
C GLN A 7 -23.80 92.33 48.32
N GLU A 8 -23.24 92.89 47.24
CA GLU A 8 -23.94 93.88 46.41
C GLU A 8 -25.10 93.26 45.60
N LEU A 9 -25.02 91.97 45.27
CA LEU A 9 -26.08 91.25 44.54
C LEU A 9 -27.27 90.91 45.46
N VAL A 10 -27.00 90.55 46.71
CA VAL A 10 -28.00 90.23 47.74
C VAL A 10 -28.79 91.47 48.18
N SER A 11 -28.16 92.66 48.20
CA SER A 11 -28.86 93.91 48.55
C SER A 11 -29.87 94.36 47.50
N ARG A 12 -29.67 94.00 46.22
CA ARG A 12 -30.58 94.34 45.11
C ARG A 12 -31.69 93.32 44.89
N HIS A 13 -31.56 92.11 45.42
CA HIS A 13 -32.54 91.03 45.29
C HIS A 13 -32.76 90.30 46.63
N PRO A 14 -33.75 90.74 47.45
CA PRO A 14 -33.97 90.23 48.81
C PRO A 14 -34.45 88.76 48.89
N GLY A 15 -34.53 88.05 47.75
CA GLY A 15 -34.80 86.60 47.68
C GLY A 15 -33.56 85.73 47.50
N LEU A 16 -32.35 86.30 47.45
CA LEU A 16 -31.11 85.53 47.40
C LEU A 16 -30.70 85.10 48.82
N PRO A 17 -30.29 83.84 49.03
CA PRO A 17 -29.83 83.38 50.34
C PRO A 17 -28.64 84.22 50.80
N GLY A 18 -28.72 84.72 52.05
CA GLY A 18 -27.63 85.44 52.70
C GLY A 18 -26.37 84.57 52.76
N ALA A 19 -25.21 85.20 52.97
CA ALA A 19 -23.92 84.52 53.06
C ALA A 19 -23.74 83.71 54.36
N ASP A 20 -24.75 82.96 54.78
CA ASP A 20 -24.65 81.90 55.78
C ASP A 20 -24.21 80.61 55.06
N LEU A 21 -22.94 80.58 54.68
CA LEU A 21 -22.27 79.31 54.40
C LEU A 21 -22.11 78.58 55.74
N ASN A 22 -23.09 77.75 56.10
CA ASN A 22 -22.96 76.84 57.23
C ASN A 22 -21.72 75.95 57.03
N GLU A 23 -20.93 75.71 58.09
CA GLU A 23 -19.75 74.83 58.07
C GLU A 23 -20.06 73.43 57.48
N ASP A 24 -21.31 72.99 57.56
CA ASP A 24 -21.84 71.73 57.03
C ASP A 24 -21.81 71.67 55.48
N THR A 25 -22.05 72.79 54.78
CA THR A 25 -22.01 72.84 53.30
C THR A 25 -20.59 72.80 52.74
N ASP A 26 -19.63 73.44 53.41
CA ASP A 26 -18.21 73.40 53.04
C ASP A 26 -17.60 72.02 53.28
N ALA A 27 -17.97 71.37 54.39
CA ALA A 27 -17.56 70.00 54.67
C ALA A 27 -18.08 69.02 53.61
N ARG A 28 -19.34 69.18 53.19
CA ARG A 28 -19.97 68.36 52.14
C ARG A 28 -19.34 68.59 50.77
N TYR A 29 -19.01 69.84 50.41
CA TYR A 29 -18.29 70.16 49.18
C TYR A 29 -16.88 69.54 49.17
N ARG A 30 -16.14 69.61 50.28
CA ARG A 30 -14.82 68.97 50.41
C ARG A 30 -14.90 67.44 50.31
N SER A 31 -15.91 66.83 50.90
CA SER A 31 -16.15 65.38 50.78
C SER A 31 -16.46 64.96 49.34
N LEU A 32 -17.32 65.71 48.63
CA LEU A 32 -17.60 65.46 47.21
C LEU A 32 -16.36 65.66 46.33
N GLN A 33 -15.53 66.67 46.61
CA GLN A 33 -14.26 66.89 45.91
C GLN A 33 -13.28 65.74 46.11
N GLN A 34 -13.19 65.18 47.32
CA GLN A 34 -12.40 63.99 47.60
C GLN A 34 -12.95 62.75 46.87
N GLU A 35 -14.26 62.60 46.80
CA GLU A 35 -14.91 61.49 46.08
C GLU A 35 -14.68 61.59 44.57
N VAL A 36 -14.81 62.78 43.99
CA VAL A 36 -14.49 63.05 42.58
C VAL A 36 -13.01 62.77 42.29
N ALA A 37 -12.10 63.18 43.17
CA ALA A 37 -10.68 62.87 43.04
C ALA A 37 -10.40 61.36 43.10
N GLY A 38 -11.06 60.64 44.02
CA GLY A 38 -10.96 59.19 44.14
C GLY A 38 -11.51 58.45 42.91
N LEU A 39 -12.66 58.89 42.38
CA LEU A 39 -13.25 58.35 41.15
C LEU A 39 -12.36 58.63 39.94
N ALA A 40 -11.76 59.82 39.85
CA ALA A 40 -10.82 60.16 38.78
C ALA A 40 -9.58 59.26 38.80
N SER A 41 -9.01 58.97 39.98
CA SER A 41 -7.89 58.04 40.13
C SER A 41 -8.26 56.63 39.66
N ARG A 42 -9.41 56.10 40.12
CA ARG A 42 -9.91 54.77 39.71
C ARG A 42 -10.16 54.69 38.22
N LEU A 43 -10.66 55.77 37.60
CA LEU A 43 -10.85 55.83 36.16
C LEU A 43 -9.51 55.82 35.41
N GLY A 44 -8.49 56.51 35.93
CA GLY A 44 -7.11 56.47 35.42
C GLY A 44 -6.53 55.06 35.45
N GLU A 45 -6.59 54.38 36.59
CA GLU A 45 -6.13 53.01 36.76
C GLU A 45 -6.83 52.03 35.80
N LYS A 46 -8.15 52.19 35.62
CA LYS A 46 -8.92 51.35 34.70
C LYS A 46 -8.57 51.63 33.25
N ARG A 47 -8.28 52.88 32.87
CA ARG A 47 -7.81 53.24 31.52
C ARG A 47 -6.45 52.62 31.24
N GLU A 48 -5.50 52.73 32.17
CA GLU A 48 -4.20 52.06 32.02
C GLU A 48 -4.34 50.54 31.94
N GLN A 49 -5.24 49.95 32.73
CA GLN A 49 -5.52 48.51 32.66
C GLN A 49 -6.06 48.12 31.28
N VAL A 50 -6.96 48.92 30.70
CA VAL A 50 -7.49 48.71 29.35
C VAL A 50 -6.38 48.84 28.31
N ASP A 51 -5.51 49.84 28.41
CA ASP A 51 -4.43 50.06 27.45
C ASP A 51 -3.37 48.95 27.53
N ARG A 52 -3.02 48.47 28.73
CA ARG A 52 -2.17 47.29 28.93
C ARG A 52 -2.77 46.02 28.31
N LEU A 53 -4.07 45.78 28.53
CA LEU A 53 -4.76 44.62 27.96
C LEU A 53 -4.85 44.70 26.44
N ARG A 54 -5.09 45.89 25.87
CA ARG A 54 -5.07 46.13 24.42
C ARG A 54 -3.68 45.91 23.82
N GLY A 55 -2.62 46.38 24.46
CA GLY A 55 -1.23 46.12 24.04
C GLY A 55 -0.92 44.63 24.02
N ARG A 56 -1.26 43.90 25.09
CA ARG A 56 -1.07 42.45 25.18
C ARG A 56 -1.90 41.67 24.15
N GLN A 57 -3.12 42.13 23.86
CA GLN A 57 -3.93 41.55 22.79
C GLN A 57 -3.29 41.78 21.43
N ALA A 58 -2.78 42.98 21.15
CA ALA A 58 -2.11 43.29 19.89
C ALA A 58 -0.80 42.50 19.71
N GLU A 59 -0.04 42.24 20.77
CA GLU A 59 1.15 41.37 20.72
C GLU A 59 0.78 39.92 20.42
N LEU A 60 -0.22 39.37 21.11
CA LEU A 60 -0.70 38.00 20.87
C LEU A 60 -1.31 37.84 19.47
N VAL A 61 -2.07 38.83 19.02
CA VAL A 61 -2.67 38.89 17.68
C VAL A 61 -1.65 39.31 16.62
N GLY A 62 -0.50 39.88 16.96
CA GLY A 62 0.59 40.18 16.02
C GLY A 62 1.51 38.98 15.82
N ALA A 63 1.70 38.17 16.87
CA ALA A 63 2.54 36.97 16.85
C ALA A 63 1.86 35.73 16.22
N ALA A 64 0.53 35.66 16.21
CA ALA A 64 -0.23 34.48 15.79
C ALA A 64 -0.76 34.39 14.33
N PRO A 65 -1.10 35.48 13.60
CA PRO A 65 -1.90 35.38 12.37
C PRO A 65 -1.08 34.83 11.19
N GLY A 66 0.24 35.02 11.19
CA GLY A 66 1.13 34.37 10.21
C GLY A 66 1.33 32.87 10.47
N ASN A 67 1.09 32.39 11.69
CA ASN A 67 1.31 31.00 12.08
C ASN A 67 0.06 30.14 11.90
N LEU A 68 -1.12 30.62 12.30
CA LEU A 68 -2.36 29.85 12.23
C LEU A 68 -2.82 29.64 10.79
N ALA A 69 -2.95 30.72 10.00
CA ALA A 69 -3.36 30.59 8.59
C ALA A 69 -2.35 29.77 7.77
N GLY A 70 -1.05 29.92 8.03
CA GLY A 70 -0.02 29.10 7.41
C GLY A 70 -0.07 27.63 7.85
N ALA A 71 -0.45 27.34 9.09
CA ALA A 71 -0.64 25.98 9.57
C ALA A 71 -1.89 25.32 8.98
N GLU A 72 -2.98 26.07 8.81
CA GLU A 72 -4.21 25.59 8.14
C GLU A 72 -3.94 25.22 6.68
N VAL A 73 -3.19 26.05 5.94
CA VAL A 73 -2.78 25.74 4.56
C VAL A 73 -1.92 24.48 4.51
N ARG A 74 -0.89 24.39 5.35
CA ARG A 74 -0.02 23.19 5.42
C ARG A 74 -0.79 21.93 5.80
N LEU A 75 -1.76 22.03 6.71
CA LEU A 75 -2.63 20.91 7.06
C LEU A 75 -3.45 20.45 5.84
N GLY A 76 -4.03 21.39 5.09
CA GLY A 76 -4.75 21.09 3.85
C GLY A 76 -3.87 20.40 2.81
N GLU A 77 -2.64 20.88 2.60
CA GLU A 77 -1.67 20.27 1.67
C GLU A 77 -1.31 18.84 2.09
N VAL A 78 -1.01 18.60 3.37
CA VAL A 78 -0.66 17.27 3.89
C VAL A 78 -1.86 16.32 3.80
N LEU A 79 -3.08 16.78 4.08
CA LEU A 79 -4.28 15.96 3.95
C LEU A 79 -4.54 15.56 2.49
N ALA A 80 -4.40 16.50 1.56
CA ALA A 80 -4.56 16.22 0.13
C ALA A 80 -3.50 15.22 -0.37
N GLU A 81 -2.25 15.37 0.08
CA GLU A 81 -1.18 14.42 -0.25
C GLU A 81 -1.45 13.03 0.34
N THR A 82 -1.96 12.98 1.58
CA THR A 82 -2.32 11.72 2.24
C THR A 82 -3.46 11.02 1.50
N GLU A 83 -4.47 11.76 1.03
CA GLU A 83 -5.57 11.22 0.23
C GLU A 83 -5.05 10.68 -1.11
N HIS A 84 -4.19 11.44 -1.80
CA HIS A 84 -3.63 11.05 -3.08
C HIS A 84 -2.77 9.77 -2.97
N VAL A 85 -1.86 9.72 -2.01
CA VAL A 85 -1.04 8.52 -1.74
C VAL A 85 -1.93 7.36 -1.25
N GLY A 86 -2.97 7.64 -0.47
CA GLY A 86 -3.94 6.64 -0.02
C GLY A 86 -4.62 5.93 -1.19
N LEU A 87 -5.09 6.69 -2.18
CA LEU A 87 -5.67 6.14 -3.41
C LEU A 87 -4.68 5.28 -4.19
N GLU A 88 -3.41 5.70 -4.28
CA GLU A 88 -2.38 4.90 -4.95
C GLU A 88 -2.11 3.58 -4.22
N VAL A 89 -2.01 3.62 -2.89
CA VAL A 89 -1.82 2.41 -2.07
C VAL A 89 -3.00 1.44 -2.22
N GLU A 90 -4.24 1.94 -2.21
CA GLU A 90 -5.42 1.11 -2.42
C GLU A 90 -5.43 0.46 -3.82
N ALA A 91 -5.10 1.24 -4.86
CA ALA A 91 -5.00 0.73 -6.23
C ALA A 91 -3.92 -0.34 -6.36
N LEU A 92 -2.74 -0.12 -5.78
CA LEU A 92 -1.64 -1.08 -5.77
C LEU A 92 -1.98 -2.34 -4.97
N ALA A 93 -2.63 -2.21 -3.82
CA ALA A 93 -3.08 -3.34 -3.01
C ALA A 93 -4.08 -4.21 -3.78
N LEU A 94 -5.05 -3.59 -4.46
CA LEU A 94 -6.01 -4.30 -5.30
C LEU A 94 -5.32 -5.00 -6.48
N ALA A 95 -4.39 -4.33 -7.16
CA ALA A 95 -3.64 -4.91 -8.27
C ALA A 95 -2.81 -6.11 -7.81
N HIS A 96 -2.09 -5.97 -6.68
CA HIS A 96 -1.30 -7.04 -6.11
C HIS A 96 -2.15 -8.26 -5.74
N HIS A 97 -3.29 -8.03 -5.07
CA HIS A 97 -4.21 -9.10 -4.70
C HIS A 97 -4.75 -9.83 -5.93
N THR A 98 -5.21 -9.09 -6.93
CA THR A 98 -5.79 -9.63 -8.16
C THR A 98 -4.76 -10.43 -8.96
N LEU A 99 -3.54 -9.91 -9.13
CA LEU A 99 -2.47 -10.61 -9.83
C LEU A 99 -2.03 -11.88 -9.11
N THR A 100 -1.98 -11.84 -7.77
CA THR A 100 -1.63 -12.99 -6.95
C THR A 100 -2.67 -14.10 -7.10
N GLN A 101 -3.96 -13.77 -7.04
CA GLN A 101 -5.03 -14.73 -7.26
C GLN A 101 -5.00 -15.32 -8.67
N ALA A 102 -4.87 -14.47 -9.69
CA ALA A 102 -4.79 -14.92 -11.08
C ALA A 102 -3.59 -15.87 -11.32
N ALA A 103 -2.44 -15.57 -10.71
CA ALA A 103 -1.25 -16.43 -10.78
C ALA A 103 -1.48 -17.78 -10.09
N GLN A 104 -2.12 -17.79 -8.90
CA GLN A 104 -2.45 -19.03 -8.17
C GLN A 104 -3.41 -19.91 -8.96
N ASP A 105 -4.48 -19.33 -9.52
CA ASP A 105 -5.47 -20.05 -10.32
C ASP A 105 -4.84 -20.64 -11.58
N PHE A 106 -4.03 -19.83 -12.29
CA PHE A 106 -3.28 -20.28 -13.45
C PHE A 106 -2.33 -21.44 -13.09
N GLN A 107 -1.57 -21.31 -12.00
CA GLN A 107 -0.61 -22.30 -11.57
C GLN A 107 -1.28 -23.63 -11.18
N ALA A 108 -2.40 -23.59 -10.45
CA ALA A 108 -3.15 -24.79 -10.08
C ALA A 108 -3.68 -25.54 -11.32
N GLY A 109 -4.33 -24.82 -12.23
CA GLY A 109 -4.84 -25.42 -13.48
C GLY A 109 -3.74 -25.93 -14.40
N TYR A 110 -2.67 -25.16 -14.57
CA TYR A 110 -1.52 -25.53 -15.39
C TYR A 110 -0.79 -26.75 -14.82
N ARG A 111 -0.60 -26.83 -13.50
CA ARG A 111 0.06 -27.94 -12.82
C ARG A 111 -0.68 -29.25 -13.03
N GLN A 112 -2.01 -29.26 -12.86
CA GLN A 112 -2.83 -30.46 -13.09
C GLN A 112 -2.71 -30.94 -14.54
N ARG A 113 -2.80 -30.02 -15.51
CA ARG A 113 -2.62 -30.34 -16.93
C ARG A 113 -1.23 -30.88 -17.24
N LEU A 114 -0.20 -30.28 -16.65
CA LEU A 114 1.19 -30.72 -16.82
C LEU A 114 1.40 -32.10 -16.20
N SER A 115 0.97 -32.35 -14.95
CA SER A 115 1.05 -33.68 -14.33
C SER A 115 0.39 -34.77 -15.18
N ALA A 116 -0.79 -34.49 -15.76
CA ALA A 116 -1.47 -35.41 -16.65
C ALA A 116 -0.69 -35.67 -17.95
N ALA A 117 -0.20 -34.61 -18.61
CA ALA A 117 0.59 -34.73 -19.83
C ALA A 117 1.92 -35.46 -19.61
N VAL A 118 2.63 -35.15 -18.52
CA VAL A 118 3.87 -35.85 -18.13
C VAL A 118 3.58 -37.32 -17.86
N THR A 119 2.50 -37.63 -17.14
CA THR A 119 2.10 -39.02 -16.87
C THR A 119 1.87 -39.79 -18.17
N GLY A 120 1.15 -39.20 -19.14
CA GLY A 120 0.91 -39.84 -20.44
C GLY A 120 2.20 -40.13 -21.21
N HIS A 121 3.12 -39.17 -21.27
CA HIS A 121 4.41 -39.37 -21.94
C HIS A 121 5.31 -40.35 -21.17
N PHE A 122 5.31 -40.31 -19.84
CA PHE A 122 6.17 -41.14 -19.01
C PHE A 122 5.73 -42.61 -19.01
N THR A 123 4.43 -42.88 -18.96
CA THR A 123 3.90 -44.25 -19.12
C THR A 123 4.24 -44.82 -20.49
N ALA A 124 4.11 -44.02 -21.56
CA ALA A 124 4.49 -44.43 -22.91
C ALA A 124 5.99 -44.72 -23.06
N LEU A 125 6.86 -43.87 -22.48
CA LEU A 125 8.31 -44.05 -22.56
C LEU A 125 8.82 -45.18 -21.67
N SER A 126 8.20 -45.41 -20.51
CA SER A 126 8.61 -46.44 -19.55
C SER A 126 8.00 -47.81 -19.81
N GLY A 127 6.88 -47.88 -20.54
CA GLY A 127 6.14 -49.12 -20.77
C GLY A 127 5.35 -49.62 -19.55
N VAL A 128 5.27 -48.79 -18.50
CA VAL A 128 4.57 -49.12 -17.25
C VAL A 128 3.33 -48.24 -17.13
N GLY A 129 2.14 -48.84 -17.15
CA GLY A 129 0.87 -48.11 -17.20
C GLY A 129 0.44 -47.50 -15.88
N GLU A 130 0.90 -48.07 -14.77
CA GLU A 130 0.55 -47.70 -13.40
C GLU A 130 1.32 -46.47 -12.90
N ARG A 131 2.39 -46.08 -13.60
CA ARG A 131 3.20 -44.93 -13.19
C ARG A 131 2.42 -43.63 -13.34
N ARG A 132 2.40 -42.85 -12.27
CA ARG A 132 1.76 -41.53 -12.24
C ARG A 132 2.74 -40.47 -11.76
N VAL A 133 2.75 -39.32 -12.42
CA VAL A 133 3.56 -38.18 -12.01
C VAL A 133 2.65 -37.11 -11.42
N GLU A 134 2.99 -36.67 -10.22
CA GLU A 134 2.39 -35.50 -9.58
C GLU A 134 3.43 -34.41 -9.40
N LEU A 135 3.03 -33.18 -9.67
CA LEU A 135 3.82 -31.99 -9.39
C LEU A 135 3.26 -31.30 -8.15
N ASP A 136 4.13 -30.86 -7.26
CA ASP A 136 3.76 -30.03 -6.10
C ASP A 136 3.69 -28.53 -6.46
N GLU A 137 3.44 -27.68 -5.47
CA GLU A 137 3.33 -26.23 -5.67
C GLU A 137 4.62 -25.58 -6.18
N GLU A 138 5.78 -26.17 -5.89
CA GLU A 138 7.09 -25.73 -6.37
C GLU A 138 7.49 -26.42 -7.68
N PHE A 139 6.56 -27.15 -8.32
CA PHE A 139 6.80 -28.00 -9.49
C PHE A 139 7.81 -29.15 -9.24
N GLY A 140 7.99 -29.55 -7.98
CA GLY A 140 8.71 -30.76 -7.61
C GLY A 140 7.97 -32.01 -8.09
N ALA A 141 8.70 -32.92 -8.74
CA ALA A 141 8.12 -34.14 -9.30
C ALA A 141 8.15 -35.32 -8.32
N GLY A 142 6.96 -35.78 -7.93
CA GLY A 142 6.74 -37.06 -7.27
C GLY A 142 6.21 -38.09 -8.26
N VAL A 143 6.73 -39.31 -8.18
CA VAL A 143 6.35 -40.43 -9.05
C VAL A 143 5.76 -41.54 -8.22
N PHE A 144 4.55 -41.98 -8.56
CA PHE A 144 3.95 -43.19 -8.03
C PHE A 144 4.43 -44.38 -8.86
N LEU A 145 4.96 -45.39 -8.17
CA LEU A 145 5.38 -46.65 -8.75
C LEU A 145 4.21 -47.64 -8.82
N GLU A 146 4.46 -48.82 -9.40
CA GLU A 146 3.47 -49.89 -9.61
C GLU A 146 2.84 -50.39 -8.30
N ASP A 147 3.61 -50.36 -7.21
CA ASP A 147 3.18 -50.74 -5.86
C ASP A 147 2.43 -49.62 -5.11
N GLY A 148 2.21 -48.47 -5.77
CA GLY A 148 1.59 -47.29 -5.18
C GLY A 148 2.54 -46.42 -4.33
N GLN A 149 3.81 -46.80 -4.18
CA GLN A 149 4.79 -46.00 -3.45
C GLN A 149 5.07 -44.69 -4.21
N LYS A 150 4.98 -43.56 -3.50
CA LYS A 150 5.43 -42.26 -4.01
C LYS A 150 6.91 -42.08 -3.72
N VAL A 151 7.70 -41.91 -4.77
CA VAL A 151 9.14 -41.61 -4.71
C VAL A 151 9.43 -40.26 -5.36
N ARG A 152 10.53 -39.63 -4.95
CA ARG A 152 11.06 -38.44 -5.62
C ARG A 152 11.82 -38.83 -6.89
N ALA A 153 11.92 -37.89 -7.84
CA ALA A 153 12.66 -38.13 -9.09
C ALA A 153 14.14 -38.53 -8.90
N ASP A 154 14.77 -38.06 -7.82
CA ASP A 154 16.15 -38.40 -7.44
C ASP A 154 16.32 -39.82 -6.87
N GLN A 155 15.23 -40.48 -6.50
CA GLN A 155 15.22 -41.88 -6.05
C GLN A 155 15.03 -42.88 -7.21
N LEU A 156 14.70 -42.39 -8.41
CA LEU A 156 14.62 -43.22 -9.61
C LEU A 156 16.02 -43.62 -10.09
N SER A 157 16.10 -44.80 -10.72
CA SER A 157 17.26 -45.21 -11.52
C SER A 157 17.56 -44.17 -12.60
N GLN A 158 18.82 -44.06 -13.01
CA GLN A 158 19.27 -43.08 -14.01
C GLN A 158 18.42 -43.11 -15.29
N GLY A 159 18.22 -44.28 -15.89
CA GLY A 159 17.41 -44.39 -17.10
C GLY A 159 15.92 -44.03 -16.89
N ALA A 160 15.35 -44.32 -15.71
CA ALA A 160 13.96 -43.96 -15.42
C ALA A 160 13.81 -42.44 -15.20
N ARG A 161 14.83 -41.83 -14.59
CA ARG A 161 14.91 -40.38 -14.45
C ARG A 161 15.03 -39.69 -15.80
N ASP A 162 15.82 -40.22 -16.72
CA ASP A 162 15.95 -39.67 -18.08
C ASP A 162 14.65 -39.77 -18.88
N GLN A 163 13.93 -40.89 -18.77
CA GLN A 163 12.58 -41.02 -19.32
C GLN A 163 11.61 -39.99 -18.74
N LEU A 164 11.65 -39.77 -17.42
CA LEU A 164 10.83 -38.75 -16.77
C LEU A 164 11.18 -37.34 -17.28
N PHE A 165 12.46 -37.02 -17.41
CA PHE A 165 12.91 -35.73 -17.93
C PHE A 165 12.51 -35.51 -19.39
N LEU A 166 12.60 -36.55 -20.23
CA LEU A 166 12.13 -36.49 -21.60
C LEU A 166 10.60 -36.28 -21.64
N ALA A 167 9.85 -37.05 -20.85
CA ALA A 167 8.40 -36.90 -20.72
C ALA A 167 8.00 -35.48 -20.28
N LEU A 168 8.74 -34.91 -19.33
CA LEU A 168 8.53 -33.55 -18.85
C LEU A 168 8.73 -32.51 -19.95
N ARG A 169 9.82 -32.61 -20.72
CA ARG A 169 10.09 -31.71 -21.84
C ARG A 169 9.02 -31.81 -22.93
N LEU A 170 8.59 -33.03 -23.27
CA LEU A 170 7.52 -33.25 -24.23
C LEU A 170 6.19 -32.63 -23.76
N ALA A 171 5.82 -32.87 -22.50
CA ALA A 171 4.59 -32.33 -21.91
C ALA A 171 4.59 -30.80 -21.86
N ILE A 172 5.72 -30.18 -21.47
CA ILE A 172 5.87 -28.73 -21.48
C ILE A 172 5.73 -28.19 -22.90
N ALA A 173 6.39 -28.81 -23.87
CA ALA A 173 6.33 -28.37 -25.25
C ALA A 173 4.91 -28.48 -25.83
N ASP A 174 4.17 -29.54 -25.50
CA ASP A 174 2.77 -29.70 -25.90
C ASP A 174 1.83 -28.68 -25.24
N LEU A 175 2.09 -28.29 -23.99
CA LEU A 175 1.28 -27.28 -23.31
C LEU A 175 1.59 -25.86 -23.80
N LEU A 176 2.86 -25.55 -24.08
CA LEU A 176 3.29 -24.24 -24.55
C LEU A 176 2.97 -24.01 -26.03
N SER A 177 2.94 -25.07 -26.84
CA SER A 177 2.67 -24.93 -28.27
C SER A 177 1.24 -24.46 -28.56
N GLY A 178 0.30 -24.67 -27.64
CA GLY A 178 -1.10 -24.29 -27.83
C GLY A 178 -1.65 -24.90 -29.13
N ASP A 179 -2.14 -24.04 -30.02
CA ASP A 179 -2.66 -24.44 -31.34
C ASP A 179 -1.58 -24.56 -32.42
N TYR A 180 -0.33 -24.20 -32.12
CA TYR A 180 0.78 -24.29 -33.06
C TYR A 180 1.44 -25.67 -33.02
N VAL A 181 1.89 -26.13 -34.19
CA VAL A 181 2.66 -27.37 -34.32
C VAL A 181 4.14 -27.00 -34.45
N LEU A 182 4.87 -27.07 -33.33
CA LEU A 182 6.29 -26.74 -33.27
C LEU A 182 7.16 -27.97 -33.58
N PRO A 183 8.29 -27.81 -34.30
CA PRO A 183 9.23 -28.91 -34.52
C PRO A 183 9.95 -29.30 -33.22
N PHE A 184 10.32 -30.56 -33.10
CA PHE A 184 11.17 -31.05 -32.02
C PHE A 184 12.59 -31.31 -32.50
N ILE A 185 13.56 -30.81 -31.73
CA ILE A 185 14.98 -31.00 -31.97
C ILE A 185 15.55 -31.71 -30.76
N PHE A 186 16.09 -32.90 -31.00
CA PHE A 186 16.66 -33.77 -29.99
C PHE A 186 18.16 -33.90 -30.21
N ASP A 187 18.96 -33.66 -29.17
CA ASP A 187 20.41 -33.86 -29.20
C ASP A 187 20.79 -34.94 -28.18
N ASP A 188 21.07 -36.14 -28.67
CA ASP A 188 21.39 -37.34 -27.89
C ASP A 188 20.47 -37.61 -26.67
N PRO A 189 19.11 -37.52 -26.78
CA PRO A 189 18.23 -37.58 -25.61
C PRO A 189 18.11 -38.98 -25.01
N LEU A 190 18.58 -40.03 -25.68
CA LEU A 190 18.40 -41.45 -25.32
C LEU A 190 19.71 -42.15 -24.92
N LEU A 191 20.72 -41.39 -24.52
CA LEU A 191 22.07 -41.91 -24.24
C LEU A 191 22.08 -43.10 -23.26
N HIS A 192 21.27 -43.04 -22.20
CA HIS A 192 21.24 -44.07 -21.14
C HIS A 192 20.11 -45.10 -21.31
N PHE A 193 19.50 -45.21 -22.49
CA PHE A 193 18.39 -46.12 -22.73
C PHE A 193 18.92 -47.48 -23.19
N ASP A 194 18.47 -48.54 -22.53
CA ASP A 194 18.66 -49.92 -22.99
C ASP A 194 17.78 -50.24 -24.22
N SER A 195 17.99 -51.40 -24.84
CA SER A 195 17.30 -51.81 -26.08
C SER A 195 15.77 -51.84 -25.94
N GLY A 196 15.24 -52.23 -24.79
CA GLY A 196 13.80 -52.24 -24.52
C GLY A 196 13.23 -50.83 -24.45
N ARG A 197 13.90 -49.94 -23.72
CA ARG A 197 13.50 -48.52 -23.63
C ARG A 197 13.63 -47.79 -24.96
N LEU A 198 14.61 -48.13 -25.79
CA LEU A 198 14.77 -47.56 -27.12
C LEU A 198 13.64 -47.96 -28.07
N ALA A 199 13.14 -49.19 -27.98
CA ALA A 199 11.98 -49.61 -28.76
C ALA A 199 10.74 -48.77 -28.43
N LEU A 200 10.46 -48.55 -27.13
CA LEU A 200 9.36 -47.69 -26.67
C LEU A 200 9.57 -46.23 -27.08
N ALA A 201 10.80 -45.70 -26.93
CA ALA A 201 11.13 -44.35 -27.34
C ALA A 201 10.94 -44.14 -28.85
N ARG A 202 11.30 -45.14 -29.67
CA ARG A 202 11.07 -45.12 -31.11
C ARG A 202 9.58 -45.01 -31.44
N GLU A 203 8.73 -45.81 -30.80
CA GLU A 203 7.28 -45.73 -31.01
C GLU A 203 6.72 -44.34 -30.65
N VAL A 204 7.19 -43.77 -29.53
CA VAL A 204 6.81 -42.41 -29.12
C VAL A 204 7.27 -41.37 -30.16
N ILE A 205 8.52 -41.44 -30.59
CA ILE A 205 9.09 -40.52 -31.58
C ILE A 205 8.37 -40.63 -32.93
N GLN A 206 8.07 -41.83 -33.41
CA GLN A 206 7.32 -42.03 -34.65
C GLN A 206 5.89 -41.48 -34.55
N ARG A 207 5.24 -41.64 -33.40
CA ARG A 207 3.92 -41.03 -33.14
C ARG A 207 4.01 -39.50 -33.15
N LEU A 208 5.04 -38.91 -32.55
CA LEU A 208 5.29 -37.48 -32.62
C LEU A 208 5.55 -37.03 -34.07
N ALA A 209 6.38 -37.76 -34.81
CA ALA A 209 6.72 -37.48 -36.20
C ALA A 209 5.51 -37.50 -37.15
N SER A 210 4.47 -38.29 -36.83
CA SER A 210 3.21 -38.29 -37.59
C SER A 210 2.42 -36.98 -37.48
N ARG A 211 2.74 -36.14 -36.48
CA ARG A 211 2.01 -34.89 -36.19
C ARG A 211 2.86 -33.64 -36.29
N ARG A 212 4.18 -33.74 -36.12
CA ARG A 212 5.12 -32.61 -36.16
C ARG A 212 6.48 -33.06 -36.70
N GLN A 213 7.27 -32.12 -37.21
CA GLN A 213 8.65 -32.42 -37.61
C GLN A 213 9.49 -32.81 -36.38
N VAL A 214 10.28 -33.88 -36.51
CA VAL A 214 11.22 -34.33 -35.49
C VAL A 214 12.62 -34.43 -36.11
N LEU A 215 13.59 -33.78 -35.49
CA LEU A 215 15.00 -33.84 -35.84
C LEU A 215 15.75 -34.51 -34.68
N LEU A 216 16.37 -35.65 -34.93
CA LEU A 216 17.14 -36.41 -33.95
C LEU A 216 18.62 -36.41 -34.33
N PHE A 217 19.43 -35.75 -33.52
CA PHE A 217 20.88 -35.75 -33.60
C PHE A 217 21.43 -36.81 -32.65
N SER A 218 22.28 -37.69 -33.17
CA SER A 218 22.96 -38.67 -32.36
C SER A 218 24.21 -39.21 -33.05
N HIS A 219 25.16 -39.66 -32.23
CA HIS A 219 26.31 -40.44 -32.68
C HIS A 219 26.01 -41.93 -32.90
N ARG A 220 24.82 -42.42 -32.47
CA ARG A 220 24.43 -43.83 -32.59
C ARG A 220 23.83 -44.14 -33.97
N GLN A 221 24.51 -44.99 -34.74
CA GLN A 221 24.11 -45.31 -36.11
C GLN A 221 22.74 -46.02 -36.22
N GLU A 222 22.32 -46.75 -35.20
CA GLU A 222 21.03 -47.45 -35.17
C GLU A 222 19.81 -46.51 -35.35
N PHE A 223 19.92 -45.25 -34.94
CA PHE A 223 18.85 -44.25 -35.08
C PHE A 223 18.67 -43.75 -36.52
N ALA A 224 19.63 -44.00 -37.42
CA ALA A 224 19.47 -43.67 -38.84
C ALA A 224 18.33 -44.47 -39.51
N SER A 225 17.90 -45.56 -38.90
CA SER A 225 16.80 -46.41 -39.37
C SER A 225 15.43 -46.04 -38.80
N TRP A 226 15.36 -45.01 -37.94
CA TRP A 226 14.15 -44.68 -37.17
C TRP A 226 13.09 -43.94 -37.97
#